data_AF-A0A2V9H459-F1
#
_entry.id   AF-A0A2V9H459-F1
#
_cell.length_a   1.000
_cell.length_b   1.000
_cell.length_c   1.000
_cell.angle_alpha   90.00
_cell.angle_beta   90.00
_cell.angle_gamma   90.00
#
_symmetry.space_group_name_H-M   'P 1'
#
loop_
_entity.id
_entity.type
_entity.pdbx_description
1 polymer ?
#
loop_
_entity_poly.entity_id
_entity_poly.type
_entity_poly.pdbx_seq_one_letter_code
_entity_poly.pdbx_strand_id
1 'polypeptide(L)'
;MIGVIPKPSQKAAVEEFFELFKVPWEFYREGQTYDVVVATADAIPEVSATLLIVYGSEAKSVDLSNGITVRSRHGGGLLDCPNLALPIYGRLAVFAPGSSGIPCVAAPVGIAGLRIAPTAGGAVLLRLGYDLFQEAQLLFSGGQPIDQAHIPTLDIHISMLRNWILSEGIPVLEVPPAPPDHGFAVCLTHDIDFVGIRDHKFDHTMWGFLYRSTLGSVRKLFERRISIRRLFDNWRAAASLPLVHLGWAKDFWEPFGWYLDAEKGLPATYFLIPFKRRAGERVPGPHADRRATAYDVGDLADWTATLKREGCELGVHGIDAWHSVEKGHAELARIAATTGESSIGIRMHWLLHDAGTASTLEESGYAYDCTLGYNETIGYRNGTTQVFRPLGAKALMELPLHIQDGALFYPQRLNLTEPEAEKSCGKLMDHARRFGGVLTVLWHDRSHAPERFWGDFYIRLVQTLKSSGGWFATTGQAVGWFRKRRHVRFERTGDACGVRSIFPDEAEMALPSLCLRVYRPSLPGSNKRLTGDMKHTFIDIPCHAGDVVEFDSLLNPVFQVPVESAIQN
;
A
#
# COMPACT_ATOMS: atom_id res chain seq x y z
N MET A 1 -20.79 -12.95 -10.79
CA MET A 1 -19.68 -12.17 -11.39
C MET A 1 -20.08 -10.69 -11.51
N ILE A 2 -19.12 -9.76 -11.37
CA ILE A 2 -19.35 -8.32 -11.53
C ILE A 2 -19.07 -7.87 -12.97
N GLY A 3 -20.04 -7.21 -13.62
CA GLY A 3 -19.85 -6.55 -14.91
C GLY A 3 -19.47 -5.08 -14.75
N VAL A 4 -18.52 -4.57 -15.53
CA VAL A 4 -18.07 -3.17 -15.42
C VAL A 4 -18.26 -2.40 -16.71
N ILE A 5 -18.90 -1.22 -16.64
CA ILE A 5 -19.12 -0.29 -17.75
C ILE A 5 -18.38 1.03 -17.46
N PRO A 6 -17.07 1.12 -17.77
CA PRO A 6 -16.29 2.30 -17.47
C PRO A 6 -16.36 3.35 -18.58
N LYS A 7 -15.87 4.57 -18.32
CA LYS A 7 -15.49 5.49 -19.41
C LYS A 7 -14.26 4.93 -20.15
N PRO A 8 -14.09 5.20 -21.46
CA PRO A 8 -12.98 4.66 -22.24
C PRO A 8 -11.58 4.92 -21.65
N SER A 9 -11.37 6.09 -21.04
CA SER A 9 -10.09 6.48 -20.43
C SER A 9 -9.78 5.79 -19.10
N GLN A 10 -10.73 5.06 -18.51
CA GLN A 10 -10.62 4.52 -17.16
C GLN A 10 -10.19 3.05 -17.12
N LYS A 11 -9.96 2.42 -18.28
CA LYS A 11 -9.67 0.98 -18.38
C LYS A 11 -8.56 0.49 -17.44
N ALA A 12 -7.41 1.17 -17.42
CA ALA A 12 -6.28 0.78 -16.58
C ALA A 12 -6.58 0.92 -15.08
N ALA A 13 -7.33 1.96 -14.69
CA ALA A 13 -7.74 2.16 -13.30
C ALA A 13 -8.76 1.11 -12.83
N VAL A 14 -9.67 0.69 -13.71
CA VAL A 14 -10.60 -0.42 -13.45
C VAL A 14 -9.83 -1.71 -13.20
N GLU A 15 -8.95 -2.08 -14.13
CA GLU A 15 -8.13 -3.29 -14.02
C GLU A 15 -7.37 -3.33 -12.70
N GLU A 16 -6.68 -2.25 -12.36
CA GLU A 16 -5.90 -2.19 -11.12
C GLU A 16 -6.77 -2.17 -9.86
N PHE A 17 -7.88 -1.44 -9.85
CA PHE A 17 -8.81 -1.41 -8.71
C PHE A 17 -9.37 -2.81 -8.40
N PHE A 18 -9.72 -3.59 -9.43
CA PHE A 18 -10.20 -4.94 -9.23
C PHE A 18 -9.09 -5.96 -8.94
N GLU A 19 -7.82 -5.68 -9.22
CA GLU A 19 -6.70 -6.47 -8.68
C GLU A 19 -6.49 -6.20 -7.17
N LEU A 20 -6.80 -4.99 -6.69
CA LEU A 20 -6.86 -4.73 -5.24
C LEU A 20 -8.04 -5.47 -4.59
N PHE A 21 -9.24 -5.36 -5.17
CA PHE A 21 -10.43 -6.03 -4.63
C PHE A 21 -10.34 -7.56 -4.76
N LYS A 22 -9.74 -8.06 -5.85
CA LYS A 22 -9.57 -9.47 -6.22
C LYS A 22 -10.83 -10.32 -6.06
N VAL A 23 -11.85 -9.94 -6.82
CA VAL A 23 -13.14 -10.63 -6.95
C VAL A 23 -13.39 -11.02 -8.41
N PRO A 24 -14.33 -11.95 -8.71
CA PRO A 24 -14.72 -12.26 -10.08
C PRO A 24 -15.37 -11.08 -10.80
N TRP A 25 -14.70 -10.55 -11.82
CA TRP A 25 -15.18 -9.41 -12.60
C TRP A 25 -14.80 -9.53 -14.08
N GLU A 26 -15.55 -8.83 -14.94
CA GLU A 26 -15.18 -8.61 -16.34
C GLU A 26 -15.76 -7.30 -16.87
N PHE A 27 -15.27 -6.81 -18.01
CA PHE A 27 -15.97 -5.75 -18.74
C PHE A 27 -17.32 -6.26 -19.23
N TYR A 28 -18.35 -5.45 -19.03
CA TYR A 28 -19.74 -5.79 -19.37
C TYR A 28 -19.89 -6.17 -20.84
N ARG A 29 -20.63 -7.25 -21.10
CA ARG A 29 -20.99 -7.71 -22.45
C ARG A 29 -22.51 -7.68 -22.61
N GLU A 30 -22.97 -7.12 -23.72
CA GLU A 30 -24.39 -7.06 -24.04
C GLU A 30 -25.00 -8.46 -24.18
N GLY A 31 -26.23 -8.64 -23.71
CA GLY A 31 -26.93 -9.93 -23.72
C GLY A 31 -26.52 -10.92 -22.62
N GLN A 32 -25.58 -10.56 -21.75
CA GLN A 32 -25.19 -11.38 -20.59
C GLN A 32 -25.90 -10.93 -19.31
N THR A 33 -26.13 -11.87 -18.39
CA THR A 33 -26.67 -11.61 -17.06
C THR A 33 -25.54 -11.51 -16.03
N TYR A 34 -25.65 -10.54 -15.12
CA TYR A 34 -24.69 -10.29 -14.06
C TYR A 34 -25.40 -10.18 -12.71
N ASP A 35 -24.76 -10.58 -11.62
CA ASP A 35 -25.34 -10.33 -10.29
C ASP A 35 -25.24 -8.83 -9.95
N VAL A 36 -24.12 -8.21 -10.35
CA VAL A 36 -23.80 -6.80 -10.10
C VAL A 36 -23.24 -6.17 -11.38
N VAL A 37 -23.71 -4.97 -11.72
CA VAL A 37 -23.09 -4.11 -12.73
C VAL A 37 -22.62 -2.82 -12.07
N VAL A 38 -21.35 -2.46 -12.27
CA VAL A 38 -20.75 -1.19 -11.85
C VAL A 38 -20.50 -0.31 -13.07
N ALA A 39 -21.08 0.89 -13.11
CA ALA A 39 -20.98 1.78 -14.26
C ALA A 39 -20.49 3.18 -13.86
N THR A 40 -19.51 3.70 -14.60
CA THR A 40 -19.11 5.12 -14.57
C THR A 40 -19.38 5.84 -15.90
N ALA A 41 -19.70 5.10 -16.97
CA ALA A 41 -20.10 5.65 -18.26
C ALA A 41 -21.33 6.57 -18.13
N ASP A 42 -21.48 7.51 -19.08
CA ASP A 42 -22.59 8.48 -19.04
C ASP A 42 -23.88 7.89 -19.63
N ALA A 43 -23.74 7.13 -20.73
CA ALA A 43 -24.80 6.33 -21.31
C ALA A 43 -24.66 4.88 -20.82
N ILE A 44 -25.68 4.40 -20.11
CA ILE A 44 -25.75 3.05 -19.56
C ILE A 44 -26.85 2.32 -20.34
N PRO A 45 -26.55 1.19 -21.01
CA PRO A 45 -27.55 0.39 -21.71
C PRO A 45 -28.54 -0.25 -20.74
N GLU A 46 -29.59 -0.89 -21.24
CA GLU A 46 -30.40 -1.76 -20.42
C GLU A 46 -29.55 -2.96 -19.96
N VAL A 47 -29.52 -3.19 -18.65
CA VAL A 47 -28.70 -4.24 -18.04
C VAL A 47 -29.57 -5.30 -17.39
N SER A 48 -29.20 -6.57 -17.59
CA SER A 48 -29.79 -7.69 -16.86
C SER A 48 -28.95 -7.95 -15.61
N ALA A 49 -29.33 -7.33 -14.50
CA ALA A 49 -28.64 -7.51 -13.22
C ALA A 49 -29.54 -7.42 -11.98
N THR A 50 -29.10 -8.02 -10.87
CA THR A 50 -29.77 -7.87 -9.57
C THR A 50 -29.48 -6.50 -8.96
N LEU A 51 -28.25 -6.02 -9.08
CA LEU A 51 -27.79 -4.73 -8.57
C LEU A 51 -27.05 -3.93 -9.65
N LEU A 52 -27.47 -2.68 -9.88
CA LEU A 52 -26.80 -1.71 -10.73
C LEU A 52 -26.24 -0.57 -9.87
N ILE A 53 -24.93 -0.38 -9.86
CA ILE A 53 -24.23 0.69 -9.14
C ILE A 53 -23.69 1.71 -10.13
N VAL A 54 -24.19 2.93 -10.08
CA VAL A 54 -23.89 4.01 -11.03
C VAL A 54 -23.15 5.15 -10.35
N TYR A 55 -21.90 5.33 -10.74
CA TYR A 55 -21.01 6.38 -10.29
C TYR A 55 -20.95 7.54 -11.29
N GLY A 56 -20.87 8.76 -10.77
CA GLY A 56 -20.52 9.95 -11.54
C GLY A 56 -21.09 11.23 -10.94
N SER A 57 -20.37 12.32 -11.13
CA SER A 57 -20.80 13.67 -10.71
C SER A 57 -21.77 14.35 -11.69
N GLU A 58 -21.85 13.83 -12.91
CA GLU A 58 -22.73 14.32 -13.97
C GLU A 58 -24.05 13.55 -14.00
N ALA A 59 -25.07 14.14 -14.62
CA ALA A 59 -26.33 13.43 -14.84
C ALA A 59 -26.11 12.23 -15.77
N LYS A 60 -26.74 11.11 -15.45
CA LYS A 60 -26.63 9.84 -16.19
C LYS A 60 -27.89 9.56 -17.00
N SER A 61 -27.77 8.72 -18.04
CA SER A 61 -28.92 8.34 -18.88
C SER A 61 -30.08 7.72 -18.08
N VAL A 62 -29.77 7.08 -16.95
CA VAL A 62 -30.74 6.45 -16.04
C VAL A 62 -31.37 7.40 -15.03
N ASP A 63 -30.87 8.63 -14.88
CA ASP A 63 -31.29 9.51 -13.77
C ASP A 63 -32.74 9.99 -13.96
N LEU A 64 -33.10 10.47 -15.16
CA LEU A 64 -34.43 11.04 -15.44
C LEU A 64 -35.54 10.00 -15.31
N SER A 65 -35.37 8.81 -15.86
CA SER A 65 -36.37 7.73 -15.81
C SER A 65 -36.58 7.19 -14.39
N ASN A 66 -35.60 7.37 -13.51
CA ASN A 66 -35.67 6.99 -12.11
C ASN A 66 -35.96 8.18 -11.17
N GLY A 67 -36.34 9.35 -11.70
CA GLY A 67 -36.70 10.52 -10.89
C GLY A 67 -35.55 11.06 -10.03
N ILE A 68 -34.30 10.96 -10.51
CA ILE A 68 -33.10 11.46 -9.85
C ILE A 68 -32.73 12.83 -10.41
N THR A 69 -32.42 13.79 -9.53
CA THR A 69 -31.94 15.10 -9.97
C THR A 69 -30.70 15.51 -9.18
N VAL A 70 -29.63 15.85 -9.91
CA VAL A 70 -28.41 16.44 -9.33
C VAL A 70 -28.70 17.89 -8.95
N ARG A 71 -28.53 18.23 -7.67
CA ARG A 71 -28.80 19.57 -7.13
C ARG A 71 -27.61 20.51 -7.29
N SER A 72 -26.42 20.07 -6.88
CA SER A 72 -25.21 20.88 -6.90
C SER A 72 -23.97 19.99 -7.05
N ARG A 73 -22.85 20.61 -7.46
CA ARG A 73 -21.56 19.95 -7.65
C ARG A 73 -20.47 20.73 -6.93
N HIS A 74 -19.55 20.00 -6.33
CA HIS A 74 -18.44 20.51 -5.53
C HIS A 74 -17.12 19.95 -6.06
N GLY A 75 -16.05 20.73 -5.96
CA GLY A 75 -14.69 20.25 -6.22
C GLY A 75 -14.18 19.56 -4.96
N GLY A 76 -14.18 18.22 -4.97
CA GLY A 76 -13.91 17.39 -3.81
C GLY A 76 -14.99 17.40 -2.74
N GLY A 77 -14.76 16.60 -1.70
CA GLY A 77 -15.61 16.55 -0.51
C GLY A 77 -15.25 15.39 0.42
N LEU A 78 -15.95 15.32 1.56
CA LEU A 78 -15.86 14.19 2.49
C LEU A 78 -17.21 13.48 2.50
N LEU A 79 -17.20 12.16 2.35
CA LEU A 79 -18.37 11.31 2.56
C LEU A 79 -18.41 10.86 4.01
N ASP A 80 -19.62 10.86 4.57
CA ASP A 80 -19.89 10.36 5.90
C ASP A 80 -19.94 8.83 5.85
N CYS A 81 -18.80 8.19 6.12
CA CYS A 81 -18.73 6.76 6.33
C CYS A 81 -18.59 6.46 7.85
N PRO A 82 -19.24 5.40 8.35
CA PRO A 82 -19.03 4.91 9.69
C PRO A 82 -17.57 4.63 9.98
N ASN A 83 -17.11 5.23 11.07
CA ASN A 83 -15.78 5.12 11.66
C ASN A 83 -14.64 5.84 10.90
N LEU A 84 -14.82 6.29 9.65
CA LEU A 84 -13.85 7.12 8.91
C LEU A 84 -14.57 8.07 7.94
N ALA A 85 -14.09 9.31 7.82
CA ALA A 85 -14.50 10.19 6.73
C ALA A 85 -13.76 9.78 5.45
N LEU A 86 -14.47 9.66 4.32
CA LEU A 86 -13.88 9.24 3.05
C LEU A 86 -13.68 10.46 2.14
N PRO A 87 -12.44 10.87 1.83
CA PRO A 87 -12.19 11.97 0.90
C PRO A 87 -12.51 11.56 -0.54
N ILE A 88 -13.14 12.48 -1.25
CA ILE A 88 -13.31 12.48 -2.69
C ILE A 88 -12.49 13.64 -3.22
N TYR A 89 -11.54 13.35 -4.10
CA TYR A 89 -10.60 14.30 -4.69
C TYR A 89 -11.13 14.91 -5.99
N GLY A 90 -11.88 14.13 -6.77
CA GLY A 90 -12.57 14.56 -7.98
C GLY A 90 -13.83 15.37 -7.69
N ARG A 91 -14.77 15.38 -8.63
CA ARG A 91 -16.03 16.12 -8.46
C ARG A 91 -17.02 15.32 -7.62
N LEU A 92 -17.68 15.99 -6.67
CA LEU A 92 -18.75 15.43 -5.86
C LEU A 92 -20.07 16.12 -6.16
N ALA A 93 -21.05 15.35 -6.62
CA ALA A 93 -22.43 15.76 -6.80
C ALA A 93 -23.29 15.36 -5.61
N VAL A 94 -24.26 16.20 -5.28
CA VAL A 94 -25.31 15.89 -4.31
C VAL A 94 -26.68 15.98 -4.95
N PHE A 95 -27.59 15.12 -4.51
CA PHE A 95 -28.91 14.95 -5.09
C PHE A 95 -29.97 15.82 -4.40
N ALA A 96 -31.01 16.19 -5.15
CA ALA A 96 -32.11 17.00 -4.66
C ALA A 96 -32.97 16.23 -3.63
N PRO A 97 -33.49 16.86 -2.57
CA PRO A 97 -34.34 16.20 -1.56
C PRO A 97 -35.61 15.53 -2.11
N GLY A 98 -36.11 15.97 -3.27
CA GLY A 98 -37.26 15.37 -3.96
C GLY A 98 -36.90 14.25 -4.95
N SER A 99 -35.64 13.82 -5.00
CA SER A 99 -35.24 12.68 -5.84
C SER A 99 -35.85 11.39 -5.30
N SER A 100 -36.26 10.50 -6.21
CA SER A 100 -36.74 9.17 -5.81
C SER A 100 -35.60 8.35 -5.21
N GLY A 101 -35.88 7.63 -4.12
CA GLY A 101 -34.92 6.74 -3.46
C GLY A 101 -34.61 7.09 -2.00
N ILE A 102 -33.97 6.15 -1.32
CA ILE A 102 -33.56 6.26 0.08
C ILE A 102 -32.10 6.73 0.10
N PRO A 103 -31.76 7.82 0.83
CA PRO A 103 -30.38 8.23 1.00
C PRO A 103 -29.52 7.11 1.60
N CYS A 104 -28.45 6.73 0.89
CA CYS A 104 -27.53 5.69 1.32
C CYS A 104 -26.12 6.22 1.62
N VAL A 105 -25.73 7.35 1.04
CA VAL A 105 -24.45 8.02 1.32
C VAL A 105 -24.70 9.51 1.54
N ALA A 106 -24.19 10.02 2.66
CA ALA A 106 -24.26 11.43 3.01
C ALA A 106 -22.88 12.08 2.93
N ALA A 107 -22.88 13.40 2.81
CA ALA A 107 -21.74 14.27 2.93
C ALA A 107 -22.19 15.53 3.70
N PRO A 108 -21.26 16.32 4.30
CA PRO A 108 -21.62 17.58 4.96
C PRO A 108 -22.38 18.55 4.05
N VAL A 109 -22.16 18.47 2.74
CA VAL A 109 -22.80 19.30 1.71
C VAL A 109 -24.17 18.79 1.24
N GLY A 110 -24.58 17.56 1.60
CA GLY A 110 -25.86 16.97 1.22
C GLY A 110 -25.82 15.47 0.95
N ILE A 111 -26.86 14.93 0.30
CA ILE A 111 -26.93 13.50 -0.02
C ILE A 111 -26.10 13.21 -1.27
N ALA A 112 -25.05 12.41 -1.10
CA ALA A 112 -24.11 12.02 -2.16
C ALA A 112 -24.43 10.65 -2.77
N GLY A 113 -25.40 9.91 -2.24
CA GLY A 113 -25.81 8.62 -2.77
C GLY A 113 -27.26 8.27 -2.48
N LEU A 114 -27.93 7.69 -3.46
CA LEU A 114 -29.32 7.25 -3.40
C LEU A 114 -29.44 5.76 -3.72
N ARG A 115 -30.29 5.06 -2.98
CA ARG A 115 -30.73 3.70 -3.27
C ARG A 115 -32.18 3.70 -3.74
N ILE A 116 -32.42 3.13 -4.91
CA ILE A 116 -33.74 3.07 -5.54
C ILE A 116 -34.14 1.60 -5.59
N ALA A 117 -35.32 1.31 -5.05
CA ALA A 117 -35.90 -0.02 -5.05
C ALA A 117 -36.20 -0.47 -6.49
N PRO A 118 -36.15 -1.78 -6.76
CA PRO A 118 -36.41 -2.28 -8.10
C PRO A 118 -37.85 -1.98 -8.51
N THR A 119 -38.05 -1.60 -9.77
CA THR A 119 -39.35 -1.67 -10.42
C THR A 119 -39.68 -3.14 -10.70
N ALA A 120 -40.95 -3.49 -10.99
CA ALA A 120 -41.35 -4.88 -11.18
C ALA A 120 -40.47 -5.60 -12.23
N GLY A 121 -39.62 -6.54 -11.77
CA GLY A 121 -38.66 -7.28 -12.61
C GLY A 121 -37.33 -6.58 -12.90
N GLY A 122 -37.05 -5.42 -12.30
CA GLY A 122 -35.83 -4.62 -12.52
C GLY A 122 -34.75 -4.80 -11.45
N ALA A 123 -33.57 -4.21 -11.69
CA ALA A 123 -32.44 -4.18 -10.76
C ALA A 123 -32.67 -3.17 -9.61
N VAL A 124 -32.05 -3.39 -8.45
CA VAL A 124 -31.83 -2.33 -7.46
C VAL A 124 -30.82 -1.33 -8.04
N LEU A 125 -31.10 -0.02 -7.96
CA LEU A 125 -30.19 1.02 -8.44
C LEU A 125 -29.53 1.77 -7.27
N LEU A 126 -28.20 1.75 -7.21
CA LEU A 126 -27.39 2.61 -6.32
C LEU A 126 -26.74 3.71 -7.15
N ARG A 127 -27.14 4.97 -6.95
CA ARG A 127 -26.62 6.13 -7.66
C ARG A 127 -25.70 6.95 -6.76
N LEU A 128 -24.42 7.09 -7.11
CA LEU A 128 -23.38 7.76 -6.32
C LEU A 128 -22.79 8.97 -7.04
N GLY A 129 -22.78 10.12 -6.38
CA GLY A 129 -22.44 11.42 -6.96
C GLY A 129 -20.96 11.68 -7.28
N TYR A 130 -20.10 10.67 -7.32
CA TYR A 130 -18.68 10.78 -7.63
C TYR A 130 -18.25 9.62 -8.53
N ASP A 131 -17.09 9.72 -9.17
CA ASP A 131 -16.60 8.74 -10.15
C ASP A 131 -15.48 7.87 -9.54
N LEU A 132 -15.80 6.62 -9.17
CA LEU A 132 -14.87 5.71 -8.49
C LEU A 132 -13.55 5.50 -9.25
N PHE A 133 -13.62 5.28 -10.57
CA PHE A 133 -12.42 4.99 -11.35
C PHE A 133 -11.62 6.26 -11.67
N GLN A 134 -12.24 7.43 -11.62
CA GLN A 134 -11.51 8.70 -11.58
C GLN A 134 -10.72 8.85 -10.27
N GLU A 135 -11.33 8.54 -9.12
CA GLU A 135 -10.63 8.56 -7.82
C GLU A 135 -9.45 7.58 -7.81
N ALA A 136 -9.66 6.36 -8.29
CA ALA A 136 -8.60 5.36 -8.41
C ALA A 136 -7.46 5.83 -9.31
N GLN A 137 -7.76 6.43 -10.45
CA GLN A 137 -6.75 6.98 -11.35
C GLN A 137 -5.92 8.10 -10.72
N LEU A 138 -6.56 9.01 -9.96
CA LEU A 138 -5.87 10.07 -9.24
C LEU A 138 -4.93 9.49 -8.18
N LEU A 139 -5.40 8.51 -7.42
CA LEU A 139 -4.63 7.87 -6.34
C LEU A 139 -3.46 7.03 -6.86
N PHE A 140 -3.61 6.29 -7.95
CA PHE A 140 -2.50 5.52 -8.54
C PHE A 140 -1.46 6.39 -9.25
N SER A 141 -1.81 7.63 -9.61
CA SER A 141 -0.90 8.55 -10.30
C SER A 141 -0.22 9.51 -9.33
N GLY A 142 -0.99 10.45 -8.79
CA GLY A 142 -0.46 11.54 -7.96
C GLY A 142 -0.44 11.23 -6.47
N GLY A 143 -1.19 10.21 -6.04
CA GLY A 143 -1.45 9.93 -4.63
C GLY A 143 -2.39 10.97 -3.99
N GLN A 144 -2.67 10.77 -2.70
CA GLN A 144 -3.47 11.71 -1.91
C GLN A 144 -2.61 12.81 -1.29
N PRO A 145 -3.20 13.97 -0.97
CA PRO A 145 -2.48 15.02 -0.26
C PRO A 145 -2.20 14.63 1.20
N ILE A 146 -1.22 15.31 1.80
CA ILE A 146 -0.64 14.97 3.12
C ILE A 146 -1.68 15.00 4.24
N ASP A 147 -2.66 15.90 4.18
CA ASP A 147 -3.74 16.02 5.16
C ASP A 147 -4.63 14.76 5.21
N GLN A 148 -4.75 14.06 4.08
CA GLN A 148 -5.51 12.83 3.98
C GLN A 148 -4.66 11.57 4.17
N ALA A 149 -3.34 11.67 4.33
CA ALA A 149 -2.41 10.53 4.34
C ALA A 149 -2.83 9.36 5.25
N HIS A 150 -3.51 9.63 6.36
CA HIS A 150 -3.94 8.62 7.32
C HIS A 150 -5.11 7.74 6.86
N ILE A 151 -5.70 7.98 5.67
CA ILE A 151 -6.92 7.33 5.19
C ILE A 151 -6.58 6.37 4.04
N PRO A 152 -6.84 5.05 4.16
CA PRO A 152 -6.65 4.10 3.07
C PRO A 152 -7.86 4.16 2.11
N THR A 153 -7.95 5.25 1.34
CA THR A 153 -9.12 5.63 0.53
C THR A 153 -9.62 4.53 -0.41
N LEU A 154 -8.74 3.82 -1.12
CA LEU A 154 -9.10 2.73 -2.01
C LEU A 154 -9.64 1.51 -1.26
N ASP A 155 -9.00 1.13 -0.15
CA ASP A 155 -9.45 0.00 0.67
C ASP A 155 -10.84 0.29 1.27
N ILE A 156 -11.14 1.56 1.62
CA ILE A 156 -12.47 1.98 2.05
C ILE A 156 -13.48 1.86 0.91
N HIS A 157 -13.16 2.32 -0.30
CA HIS A 157 -14.04 2.15 -1.47
C HIS A 157 -14.34 0.67 -1.76
N ILE A 158 -13.33 -0.19 -1.69
CA ILE A 158 -13.48 -1.64 -1.81
C ILE A 158 -14.42 -2.18 -0.74
N SER A 159 -14.22 -1.76 0.52
CA SER A 159 -15.11 -2.13 1.61
C SER A 159 -16.55 -1.68 1.40
N MET A 160 -16.78 -0.46 0.90
CA MET A 160 -18.13 0.03 0.62
C MET A 160 -18.79 -0.76 -0.49
N LEU A 161 -18.07 -1.04 -1.58
CA LEU A 161 -18.58 -1.85 -2.69
C LEU A 161 -18.98 -3.26 -2.21
N ARG A 162 -18.11 -3.93 -1.46
CA ARG A 162 -18.42 -5.23 -0.83
C ARG A 162 -19.67 -5.17 0.04
N ASN A 163 -19.78 -4.14 0.89
CA ASN A 163 -20.90 -3.97 1.81
C ASN A 163 -22.22 -3.75 1.06
N TRP A 164 -22.23 -2.97 -0.02
CA TRP A 164 -23.42 -2.76 -0.83
C TRP A 164 -23.87 -4.03 -1.53
N ILE A 165 -22.95 -4.79 -2.12
CA ILE A 165 -23.28 -6.07 -2.75
C ILE A 165 -23.93 -7.03 -1.74
N LEU A 166 -23.31 -7.19 -0.57
CA LEU A 166 -23.83 -8.07 0.49
C LEU A 166 -25.18 -7.59 1.06
N SER A 167 -25.40 -6.28 1.14
CA SER A 167 -26.66 -5.72 1.63
C SER A 167 -27.86 -5.99 0.72
N GLU A 168 -27.61 -6.28 -0.56
CA GLU A 168 -28.63 -6.66 -1.53
C GLU A 168 -28.83 -8.19 -1.61
N GLY A 169 -28.25 -8.95 -0.68
CA GLY A 169 -28.41 -10.41 -0.63
C GLY A 169 -27.52 -11.16 -1.62
N ILE A 170 -26.53 -10.50 -2.22
CA ILE A 170 -25.63 -11.11 -3.20
C ILE A 170 -24.35 -11.56 -2.47
N PRO A 171 -23.97 -12.84 -2.50
CA PRO A 171 -22.75 -13.32 -1.87
C PRO A 171 -21.50 -12.82 -2.65
N VAL A 172 -20.37 -12.68 -1.95
CA VAL A 172 -19.11 -12.17 -2.56
C VAL A 172 -18.01 -13.20 -2.40
N LEU A 173 -17.37 -13.56 -3.52
CA LEU A 173 -16.13 -14.34 -3.56
C LEU A 173 -14.95 -13.38 -3.71
N GLU A 174 -13.92 -13.55 -2.87
CA GLU A 174 -12.72 -12.72 -2.86
C GLU A 174 -11.48 -13.56 -2.52
N VAL A 175 -10.31 -13.22 -3.09
CA VAL A 175 -9.02 -13.63 -2.51
C VAL A 175 -8.56 -12.50 -1.58
N PRO A 176 -8.61 -12.66 -0.24
CA PRO A 176 -8.29 -11.57 0.67
C PRO A 176 -6.83 -11.12 0.50
N PRO A 177 -6.50 -9.84 0.78
CA PRO A 177 -5.14 -9.32 0.64
C PRO A 177 -4.26 -9.64 1.86
N ALA A 178 -4.43 -10.81 2.46
CA ALA A 178 -3.57 -11.32 3.52
C ALA A 178 -3.39 -12.84 3.37
N PRO A 179 -2.21 -13.39 3.71
CA PRO A 179 -2.04 -14.83 3.80
C PRO A 179 -2.99 -15.47 4.82
N PRO A 180 -3.36 -16.75 4.65
CA PRO A 180 -4.04 -17.51 5.69
C PRO A 180 -3.32 -17.42 7.04
N ASP A 181 -4.08 -17.43 8.13
CA ASP A 181 -3.61 -17.32 9.52
C ASP A 181 -2.90 -16.00 9.90
N HIS A 182 -2.81 -15.05 8.97
CA HIS A 182 -2.22 -13.74 9.18
C HIS A 182 -3.22 -12.62 8.89
N GLY A 183 -3.18 -11.56 9.71
CA GLY A 183 -4.06 -10.39 9.50
C GLY A 183 -3.60 -9.48 8.37
N PHE A 184 -2.29 -9.42 8.12
CA PHE A 184 -1.60 -8.55 7.16
C PHE A 184 -0.12 -8.96 7.08
N ALA A 185 0.62 -8.43 6.10
CA ALA A 185 2.07 -8.61 5.99
C ALA A 185 2.83 -7.42 6.60
N VAL A 186 4.06 -7.65 7.06
CA VAL A 186 4.97 -6.62 7.59
C VAL A 186 6.29 -6.68 6.83
N CYS A 187 6.74 -5.52 6.34
CA CYS A 187 8.05 -5.38 5.72
C CYS A 187 8.90 -4.40 6.52
N LEU A 188 9.97 -4.90 7.12
CA LEU A 188 10.99 -4.06 7.75
C LEU A 188 12.03 -3.67 6.70
N THR A 189 12.27 -2.37 6.57
CA THR A 189 13.14 -1.81 5.54
C THR A 189 14.12 -0.79 6.11
N HIS A 190 15.34 -0.78 5.58
CA HIS A 190 16.41 0.11 6.02
C HIS A 190 17.08 0.77 4.83
N ASP A 191 17.00 2.10 4.77
CA ASP A 191 17.74 2.90 3.81
C ASP A 191 19.10 3.25 4.43
N ILE A 192 20.17 2.76 3.80
CA ILE A 192 21.55 2.95 4.30
C ILE A 192 22.13 4.20 3.65
N ASP A 193 21.85 5.36 4.26
CA ASP A 193 22.39 6.65 3.83
C ASP A 193 23.84 6.84 4.31
N PHE A 194 24.13 6.38 5.53
CA PHE A 194 25.43 6.45 6.20
C PHE A 194 25.78 5.06 6.74
N VAL A 195 27.03 4.65 6.52
CA VAL A 195 27.55 3.38 7.04
C VAL A 195 28.17 3.57 8.42
N GLY A 196 28.64 4.78 8.71
CA GLY A 196 29.31 5.14 9.94
C GLY A 196 29.71 6.60 9.93
N ILE A 197 30.00 7.17 11.09
CA ILE A 197 30.51 8.54 11.19
C ILE A 197 31.99 8.63 10.83
N ARG A 198 32.72 7.51 10.84
CA ARG A 198 34.17 7.46 10.64
C ARG A 198 34.65 8.14 9.36
N ASP A 199 33.88 8.04 8.28
CA ASP A 199 34.21 8.58 6.95
C ASP A 199 33.85 10.07 6.78
N HIS A 200 33.20 10.67 7.79
CA HIS A 200 32.81 12.07 7.79
C HIS A 200 33.78 12.90 8.63
N LYS A 201 34.74 13.56 7.97
CA LYS A 201 35.79 14.35 8.62
C LYS A 201 35.71 15.82 8.19
N PHE A 202 35.48 16.71 9.15
CA PHE A 202 35.38 18.16 8.93
C PHE A 202 34.32 18.59 7.91
N ASP A 203 33.29 17.76 7.71
CA ASP A 203 32.19 18.05 6.80
C ASP A 203 30.92 18.47 7.56
N HIS A 204 29.89 18.83 6.79
CA HIS A 204 28.60 19.25 7.35
C HIS A 204 27.91 18.15 8.19
N THR A 205 28.18 16.87 7.89
CA THR A 205 27.62 15.72 8.61
C THR A 205 28.22 15.62 10.01
N MET A 206 29.56 15.67 10.12
CA MET A 206 30.29 15.65 11.39
C MET A 206 29.95 16.86 12.25
N TRP A 207 29.97 18.08 11.67
CA TRP A 207 29.63 19.29 12.40
C TRP A 207 28.16 19.32 12.82
N GLY A 208 27.27 18.83 11.96
CA GLY A 208 25.86 18.64 12.28
C GLY A 208 25.66 17.69 13.47
N PHE A 209 26.39 16.57 13.49
CA PHE A 209 26.37 15.63 14.60
C PHE A 209 26.83 16.28 15.91
N LEU A 210 27.99 16.95 15.89
CA LEU A 210 28.52 17.62 17.07
C LEU A 210 27.55 18.66 17.62
N TYR A 211 26.95 19.48 16.75
CA TYR A 211 25.94 20.47 17.15
C TYR A 211 24.71 19.80 17.80
N ARG A 212 24.15 18.76 17.18
CA ARG A 212 22.96 18.08 17.69
C ARG A 212 23.24 17.31 18.98
N SER A 213 24.40 16.68 19.08
CA SER A 213 24.86 15.93 20.26
C SER A 213 25.28 16.83 21.43
N THR A 214 25.60 18.10 21.20
CA THR A 214 25.99 19.05 22.27
C THR A 214 24.87 20.03 22.59
N LEU A 215 24.87 21.21 21.94
CA LEU A 215 23.91 22.30 22.17
C LEU A 215 22.47 21.87 21.88
N GLY A 216 22.27 21.11 20.78
CA GLY A 216 20.96 20.59 20.41
C GLY A 216 20.38 19.64 21.47
N SER A 217 21.24 18.87 22.14
CA SER A 217 20.81 17.93 23.19
C SER A 217 20.41 18.66 24.47
N VAL A 218 21.12 19.72 24.84
CA VAL A 218 20.73 20.60 25.96
C VAL A 218 19.35 21.20 25.70
N ARG A 219 19.13 21.72 24.48
CA ARG A 219 17.82 22.23 24.07
C ARG A 219 16.73 21.16 24.17
N LYS A 220 16.96 19.96 23.63
CA LYS A 220 16.00 18.83 23.71
C LYS A 220 15.68 18.41 25.16
N LEU A 221 16.66 18.51 26.07
CA LEU A 221 16.44 18.23 27.49
C LEU A 221 15.47 19.26 28.11
N PHE A 222 15.65 20.55 27.82
CA PHE A 222 14.73 21.60 28.27
C PHE A 222 13.33 21.44 27.68
N GLU A 223 13.24 20.99 26.42
CA GLU A 223 11.98 20.63 25.76
C GLU A 223 11.39 19.29 26.26
N ARG A 224 12.04 18.62 27.21
CA ARG A 224 11.66 17.30 27.77
C ARG A 224 11.55 16.19 26.72
N ARG A 225 12.29 16.32 25.61
CA ARG A 225 12.36 15.35 24.52
C ARG A 225 13.37 14.23 24.76
N ILE A 226 14.36 14.46 25.63
CA ILE A 226 15.35 13.46 26.04
C ILE A 226 15.55 13.49 27.56
N SER A 227 16.03 12.38 28.13
CA SER A 227 16.42 12.29 29.54
C SER A 227 17.83 12.84 29.78
N ILE A 228 18.15 13.12 31.06
CA ILE A 228 19.51 13.54 31.47
C ILE A 228 20.54 12.45 31.10
N ARG A 229 20.17 11.17 31.21
CA ARG A 229 21.03 10.06 30.78
C ARG A 229 21.37 10.14 29.28
N ARG A 230 20.35 10.32 28.42
CA ARG A 230 20.54 10.48 26.97
C ARG A 230 21.37 11.74 26.61
N LEU A 231 21.29 12.81 27.42
CA LEU A 231 22.18 13.97 27.27
C LEU A 231 23.65 13.57 27.48
N PHE A 232 23.95 12.84 28.56
CA PHE A 232 25.31 12.36 28.82
C PHE A 232 25.79 11.36 27.76
N ASP A 233 24.91 10.48 27.27
CA ASP A 233 25.23 9.55 26.20
C ASP A 233 25.62 10.30 24.90
N ASN A 234 24.90 11.38 24.56
CA ASN A 234 25.26 12.24 23.43
C ASN A 234 26.61 12.95 23.63
N TRP A 235 26.87 13.50 24.82
CA TRP A 235 28.16 14.14 25.11
C TRP A 235 29.31 13.14 25.09
N ARG A 236 29.10 11.93 25.59
CA ARG A 236 30.06 10.83 25.51
C ARG A 236 30.35 10.46 24.06
N ALA A 237 29.31 10.34 23.22
CA ALA A 237 29.47 10.07 21.79
C ALA A 237 30.29 11.16 21.11
N ALA A 238 29.97 12.43 21.35
CA ALA A 238 30.72 13.58 20.83
C ALA A 238 32.19 13.58 21.29
N ALA A 239 32.45 13.29 22.58
CA ALA A 239 33.81 13.20 23.12
C ALA A 239 34.60 11.99 22.57
N SER A 240 33.91 10.90 22.22
CA SER A 240 34.53 9.69 21.66
C SER A 240 34.85 9.79 20.17
N LEU A 241 34.35 10.82 19.47
CA LEU A 241 34.47 10.97 18.02
C LEU A 241 35.91 10.86 17.49
N PRO A 242 36.95 11.47 18.13
CA PRO A 242 38.33 11.27 17.69
C PRO A 242 38.77 9.80 17.75
N LEU A 243 38.34 9.04 18.76
CA LEU A 243 38.66 7.63 18.91
C LEU A 243 37.97 6.77 17.84
N VAL A 244 36.74 7.13 17.45
CA VAL A 244 36.02 6.50 16.33
C VAL A 244 36.74 6.76 15.00
N HIS A 245 37.18 7.99 14.74
CA HIS A 245 37.96 8.31 13.54
C HIS A 245 39.30 7.58 13.48
N LEU A 246 39.95 7.39 14.63
CA LEU A 246 41.18 6.59 14.77
C LEU A 246 40.94 5.08 14.70
N GLY A 247 39.67 4.62 14.76
CA GLY A 247 39.31 3.20 14.78
C GLY A 247 39.58 2.51 16.12
N TRP A 248 39.77 3.26 17.21
CA TRP A 248 40.00 2.74 18.56
C TRP A 248 38.70 2.52 19.35
N ALA A 249 37.59 3.09 18.88
CA ALA A 249 36.26 2.88 19.42
C ALA A 249 35.32 2.39 18.30
N LYS A 250 34.29 1.62 18.68
CA LYS A 250 33.22 1.20 17.75
C LYS A 250 32.54 2.43 17.17
N ASP A 251 32.30 2.42 15.86
CA ASP A 251 31.46 3.43 15.21
C ASP A 251 30.01 3.25 15.68
N PHE A 252 29.51 4.24 16.42
CA PHE A 252 28.16 4.21 16.99
C PHE A 252 27.08 4.53 15.95
N TRP A 253 27.44 4.90 14.71
CA TRP A 253 26.50 5.02 13.59
C TRP A 253 26.44 3.75 12.72
N GLU A 254 27.34 2.79 12.91
CA GLU A 254 27.30 1.51 12.19
C GLU A 254 26.04 0.72 12.59
N PRO A 255 25.10 0.47 11.66
CA PRO A 255 23.75 0.06 12.03
C PRO A 255 23.49 -1.46 12.00
N PHE A 256 24.26 -2.21 11.22
CA PHE A 256 23.93 -3.57 10.80
C PHE A 256 23.87 -4.53 11.99
N GLY A 257 24.87 -4.49 12.87
CA GLY A 257 24.88 -5.35 14.06
C GLY A 257 23.68 -5.09 14.98
N TRP A 258 23.29 -3.82 15.14
CA TRP A 258 22.16 -3.45 15.99
C TRP A 258 20.82 -3.91 15.42
N TYR A 259 20.60 -3.76 14.11
CA TYR A 259 19.36 -4.22 13.48
C TYR A 259 19.23 -5.74 13.48
N LEU A 260 20.31 -6.48 13.17
CA LEU A 260 20.31 -7.94 13.26
C LEU A 260 19.93 -8.45 14.66
N ASP A 261 20.38 -7.77 15.72
CA ASP A 261 19.99 -8.09 17.08
C ASP A 261 18.53 -7.71 17.38
N ALA A 262 18.10 -6.51 16.99
CA ALA A 262 16.74 -6.02 17.24
C ALA A 262 15.66 -6.83 16.49
N GLU A 263 16.01 -7.35 15.32
CA GLU A 263 15.11 -8.04 14.39
C GLU A 263 15.33 -9.55 14.38
N LYS A 264 16.16 -10.08 15.28
CA LYS A 264 16.56 -11.48 15.31
C LYS A 264 15.40 -12.43 14.96
N GLY A 265 15.62 -13.22 13.90
CA GLY A 265 14.67 -14.19 13.37
C GLY A 265 13.54 -13.61 12.51
N LEU A 266 13.64 -12.33 12.11
CA LEU A 266 12.73 -11.71 11.16
C LEU A 266 13.45 -11.38 9.85
N PRO A 267 12.77 -11.53 8.70
CA PRO A 267 13.26 -11.01 7.44
C PRO A 267 13.19 -9.48 7.40
N ALA A 268 14.18 -8.86 6.76
CA ALA A 268 14.25 -7.43 6.52
C ALA A 268 14.93 -7.14 5.17
N THR A 269 14.69 -5.95 4.62
CA THR A 269 15.31 -5.49 3.38
C THR A 269 16.18 -4.27 3.61
N TYR A 270 17.41 -4.30 3.12
CA TYR A 270 18.36 -3.17 3.18
C TYR A 270 18.52 -2.57 1.79
N PHE A 271 18.18 -1.30 1.63
CA PHE A 271 18.42 -0.55 0.39
C PHE A 271 19.77 0.15 0.49
N LEU A 272 20.69 -0.19 -0.42
CA LEU A 272 22.08 0.26 -0.42
C LEU A 272 22.35 1.22 -1.59
N ILE A 273 23.05 2.32 -1.32
CA ILE A 273 23.44 3.29 -2.34
C ILE A 273 24.58 2.71 -3.18
N PRO A 274 24.42 2.62 -4.52
CA PRO A 274 25.36 1.89 -5.37
C PRO A 274 26.71 2.59 -5.52
N PHE A 275 26.74 3.92 -5.47
CA PHE A 275 27.91 4.72 -5.83
C PHE A 275 28.20 5.82 -4.81
N LYS A 276 29.46 5.90 -4.38
CA LYS A 276 29.92 7.00 -3.51
C LYS A 276 29.94 8.34 -4.22
N ARG A 277 29.70 9.40 -3.44
CA ARG A 277 29.86 10.81 -3.83
C ARG A 277 29.05 11.23 -5.07
N ARG A 278 27.94 10.54 -5.34
CA ARG A 278 27.00 10.90 -6.41
C ARG A 278 25.70 11.40 -5.80
N ALA A 279 25.43 12.69 -5.97
CA ALA A 279 24.18 13.32 -5.51
C ALA A 279 22.98 12.97 -6.43
N GLY A 280 23.26 12.65 -7.69
CA GLY A 280 22.25 12.51 -8.74
C GLY A 280 21.96 13.83 -9.45
N GLU A 281 21.19 13.73 -10.52
CA GLU A 281 20.72 14.81 -11.35
C GLU A 281 19.25 15.12 -11.08
N ARG A 282 18.80 16.32 -11.49
CA ARG A 282 17.40 16.75 -11.37
C ARG A 282 16.83 16.71 -9.94
N VAL A 283 17.70 16.71 -8.93
CA VAL A 283 17.29 16.72 -7.52
C VAL A 283 16.73 18.10 -7.18
N PRO A 284 15.47 18.20 -6.71
CA PRO A 284 14.86 19.48 -6.40
C PRO A 284 15.41 20.07 -5.09
N GLY A 285 15.42 21.40 -5.03
CA GLY A 285 15.65 22.16 -3.80
C GLY A 285 17.11 22.53 -3.49
N PRO A 286 17.32 23.39 -2.49
CA PRO A 286 18.66 23.73 -2.02
C PRO A 286 19.27 22.52 -1.31
N HIS A 287 20.58 22.31 -1.47
CA HIS A 287 21.36 21.23 -0.85
C HIS A 287 21.25 19.83 -1.51
N ALA A 288 20.96 19.76 -2.81
CA ALA A 288 21.03 18.51 -3.57
C ALA A 288 22.35 17.76 -3.38
N ASP A 289 23.47 18.47 -3.18
CA ASP A 289 24.79 17.91 -2.91
C ASP A 289 24.83 17.00 -1.67
N ARG A 290 23.96 17.24 -0.68
CA ARG A 290 23.88 16.43 0.56
C ARG A 290 23.27 15.05 0.36
N ARG A 291 22.71 14.78 -0.82
CA ARG A 291 22.22 13.45 -1.20
C ARG A 291 23.35 12.46 -1.48
N ALA A 292 24.57 12.95 -1.74
CA ALA A 292 25.71 12.11 -1.99
C ALA A 292 26.21 11.42 -0.72
N THR A 293 26.48 10.12 -0.78
CA THR A 293 27.02 9.33 0.33
C THR A 293 28.54 9.26 0.33
N ALA A 294 29.11 8.90 1.48
CA ALA A 294 30.56 8.71 1.63
C ALA A 294 31.07 7.32 1.23
N TYR A 295 30.17 6.34 1.05
CA TYR A 295 30.51 4.94 0.80
C TYR A 295 30.06 4.49 -0.60
N ASP A 296 30.75 3.48 -1.13
CA ASP A 296 30.31 2.69 -2.28
C ASP A 296 29.85 1.32 -1.78
N VAL A 297 28.85 0.69 -2.40
CA VAL A 297 28.38 -0.64 -1.97
C VAL A 297 29.49 -1.69 -1.92
N GLY A 298 30.53 -1.55 -2.76
CA GLY A 298 31.70 -2.42 -2.75
C GLY A 298 32.50 -2.35 -1.44
N ASP A 299 32.40 -1.25 -0.70
CA ASP A 299 33.02 -1.09 0.62
C ASP A 299 32.29 -1.92 1.70
N LEU A 300 31.11 -2.47 1.39
CA LEU A 300 30.24 -3.19 2.32
C LEU A 300 30.24 -4.71 2.12
N ALA A 301 31.17 -5.28 1.36
CA ALA A 301 31.17 -6.70 1.00
C ALA A 301 30.99 -7.67 2.20
N ASP A 302 31.65 -7.39 3.33
CA ASP A 302 31.52 -8.22 4.54
C ASP A 302 30.12 -8.12 5.15
N TRP A 303 29.53 -6.92 5.17
CA TRP A 303 28.19 -6.68 5.68
C TRP A 303 27.13 -7.25 4.75
N THR A 304 27.24 -7.04 3.43
CA THR A 304 26.30 -7.62 2.46
C THR A 304 26.31 -9.14 2.53
N ALA A 305 27.49 -9.77 2.63
CA ALA A 305 27.59 -11.21 2.83
C ALA A 305 26.97 -11.66 4.16
N THR A 306 27.11 -10.87 5.23
CA THR A 306 26.53 -11.19 6.55
C THR A 306 25.01 -11.07 6.54
N LEU A 307 24.47 -9.96 6.04
CA LEU A 307 23.03 -9.74 5.91
C LEU A 307 22.36 -10.84 5.09
N LYS A 308 23.00 -11.26 3.99
CA LYS A 308 22.52 -12.39 3.18
C LYS A 308 22.48 -13.71 3.96
N ARG A 309 23.51 -14.02 4.75
CA ARG A 309 23.53 -15.24 5.58
C ARG A 309 22.42 -15.25 6.62
N GLU A 310 22.05 -14.08 7.14
CA GLU A 310 20.94 -13.91 8.09
C GLU A 310 19.56 -13.87 7.40
N GLY A 311 19.51 -14.06 6.07
CA GLY A 311 18.26 -14.12 5.30
C GLY A 311 17.65 -12.76 4.98
N CYS A 312 18.41 -11.67 5.10
CA CYS A 312 17.98 -10.34 4.70
C CYS A 312 18.07 -10.16 3.17
N GLU A 313 17.17 -9.37 2.61
CA GLU A 313 17.19 -8.94 1.22
C GLU A 313 18.04 -7.67 1.06
N LEU A 314 18.73 -7.56 -0.08
CA LEU A 314 19.53 -6.39 -0.45
C LEU A 314 18.98 -5.75 -1.71
N GLY A 315 18.46 -4.54 -1.58
CA GLY A 315 17.87 -3.74 -2.66
C GLY A 315 18.75 -2.55 -3.05
N VAL A 316 18.36 -1.88 -4.14
CA VAL A 316 19.03 -0.65 -4.60
C VAL A 316 18.43 0.56 -3.90
N HIS A 317 19.27 1.41 -3.31
CA HIS A 317 18.86 2.76 -2.91
C HIS A 317 19.22 3.74 -4.03
N GLY A 318 18.26 3.98 -4.91
CA GLY A 318 18.48 4.58 -6.23
C GLY A 318 18.95 6.02 -6.18
N ILE A 319 19.78 6.41 -7.16
CA ILE A 319 20.30 7.77 -7.33
C ILE A 319 19.54 8.46 -8.46
N ASP A 320 19.68 7.98 -9.69
CA ASP A 320 19.11 8.57 -10.92
C ASP A 320 18.15 7.62 -11.65
N ALA A 321 17.96 6.40 -11.16
CA ALA A 321 17.06 5.40 -11.75
C ALA A 321 15.62 5.89 -11.95
N TRP A 322 15.18 6.92 -11.22
CA TRP A 322 13.83 7.48 -11.32
C TRP A 322 13.55 8.25 -12.63
N HIS A 323 14.59 8.67 -13.37
CA HIS A 323 14.43 9.45 -14.61
C HIS A 323 15.37 9.04 -15.75
N SER A 324 16.25 8.05 -15.54
CA SER A 324 17.20 7.58 -16.55
C SER A 324 17.33 6.05 -16.53
N VAL A 325 16.89 5.41 -17.62
CA VAL A 325 16.99 3.95 -17.79
C VAL A 325 18.46 3.50 -17.76
N GLU A 326 19.33 4.14 -18.52
CA GLU A 326 20.76 3.80 -18.58
C GLU A 326 21.41 3.81 -17.19
N LYS A 327 21.13 4.85 -16.39
CA LYS A 327 21.66 4.94 -15.03
C LYS A 327 21.00 3.94 -14.10
N GLY A 328 19.70 3.70 -14.26
CA GLY A 328 18.98 2.65 -13.56
C GLY A 328 19.62 1.28 -13.76
N HIS A 329 19.96 0.91 -15.01
CA HIS A 329 20.71 -0.31 -15.33
C HIS A 329 22.08 -0.35 -14.64
N ALA A 330 22.82 0.76 -14.66
CA ALA A 330 24.14 0.83 -14.03
C ALA A 330 24.09 0.68 -12.50
N GLU A 331 23.10 1.30 -11.85
CA GLU A 331 22.85 1.19 -10.41
C GLU A 331 22.47 -0.24 -10.02
N LEU A 332 21.54 -0.85 -10.78
CA LEU A 332 21.14 -2.24 -10.62
C LEU A 332 22.33 -3.20 -10.77
N ALA A 333 23.12 -3.05 -11.83
CA ALA A 333 24.28 -3.88 -12.10
C ALA A 333 25.35 -3.77 -11.00
N ARG A 334 25.52 -2.58 -10.39
CA ARG A 334 26.49 -2.38 -9.31
C ARG A 334 26.11 -3.15 -8.04
N ILE A 335 24.82 -3.11 -7.66
CA ILE A 335 24.32 -3.88 -6.53
C ILE A 335 24.37 -5.38 -6.85
N ALA A 336 23.88 -5.80 -8.03
CA ALA A 336 23.90 -7.20 -8.47
C ALA A 336 25.31 -7.80 -8.46
N ALA A 337 26.34 -7.06 -8.89
CA ALA A 337 27.72 -7.51 -8.85
C ALA A 337 28.25 -7.76 -7.42
N THR A 338 27.68 -7.08 -6.42
CA THR A 338 28.10 -7.18 -5.02
C THR A 338 27.28 -8.22 -4.26
N THR A 339 25.99 -8.33 -4.57
CA THR A 339 25.05 -9.23 -3.89
C THR A 339 24.96 -10.59 -4.57
N GLY A 340 25.20 -10.68 -5.87
CA GLY A 340 24.96 -11.88 -6.68
C GLY A 340 23.48 -12.16 -6.94
N GLU A 341 22.58 -11.23 -6.62
CA GLU A 341 21.14 -11.36 -6.82
C GLU A 341 20.74 -11.00 -8.25
N SER A 342 19.74 -11.70 -8.81
CA SER A 342 19.20 -11.45 -10.15
C SER A 342 17.85 -10.72 -10.13
N SER A 343 17.12 -10.78 -9.02
CA SER A 343 15.83 -10.14 -8.83
C SER A 343 15.95 -9.12 -7.69
N ILE A 344 16.20 -7.87 -8.04
CA ILE A 344 16.50 -6.80 -7.07
C ILE A 344 15.47 -5.69 -7.21
N GLY A 345 14.86 -5.31 -6.09
CA GLY A 345 13.99 -4.13 -6.03
C GLY A 345 14.72 -2.86 -5.68
N ILE A 346 14.00 -1.74 -5.74
CA ILE A 346 14.54 -0.40 -5.53
C ILE A 346 13.69 0.42 -4.58
N ARG A 347 14.35 1.33 -3.86
CA ARG A 347 13.74 2.51 -3.28
C ARG A 347 14.58 3.72 -3.64
N MET A 348 13.98 4.76 -4.20
CA MET A 348 14.70 5.97 -4.59
C MET A 348 15.14 6.78 -3.36
N HIS A 349 16.41 7.19 -3.31
CA HIS A 349 16.92 8.04 -2.24
C HIS A 349 16.21 9.40 -2.22
N TRP A 350 15.66 9.75 -1.05
CA TRP A 350 14.73 10.86 -0.77
C TRP A 350 13.32 10.72 -1.36
N LEU A 351 12.93 9.50 -1.75
CA LEU A 351 11.64 9.19 -2.37
C LEU A 351 11.38 9.98 -3.66
N LEU A 352 12.44 10.31 -4.40
CA LEU A 352 12.34 11.04 -5.67
C LEU A 352 11.62 10.20 -6.72
N HIS A 353 10.64 10.82 -7.37
CA HIS A 353 9.88 10.24 -8.46
C HIS A 353 9.21 11.35 -9.28
N ASP A 354 8.79 10.99 -10.48
CA ASP A 354 7.88 11.74 -11.34
C ASP A 354 6.88 10.79 -12.02
N ALA A 355 6.09 11.32 -12.96
CA ALA A 355 5.09 10.51 -13.67
C ALA A 355 5.69 9.40 -14.56
N GLY A 356 6.97 9.51 -14.96
CA GLY A 356 7.67 8.55 -15.80
C GLY A 356 8.54 7.56 -15.02
N THR A 357 8.64 7.70 -13.69
CA THR A 357 9.49 6.86 -12.84
C THR A 357 9.13 5.38 -12.95
N ALA A 358 7.85 5.00 -12.83
CA ALA A 358 7.45 3.59 -12.87
C ALA A 358 7.87 2.90 -14.18
N SER A 359 7.65 3.53 -15.34
CA SER A 359 8.11 3.01 -16.63
C SER A 359 9.63 2.97 -16.74
N THR A 360 10.32 3.98 -16.21
CA THR A 360 11.79 4.05 -16.23
C THR A 360 12.42 2.92 -15.41
N LEU A 361 11.87 2.65 -14.22
CA LEU A 361 12.32 1.58 -13.35
C LEU A 361 12.03 0.19 -13.94
N GLU A 362 10.88 0.02 -14.59
CA GLU A 362 10.55 -1.22 -15.31
C GLU A 362 11.53 -1.47 -16.46
N GLU A 363 11.77 -0.48 -17.31
CA GLU A 363 12.75 -0.56 -18.41
C GLU A 363 14.18 -0.74 -17.90
N SER A 364 14.47 -0.30 -16.68
CA SER A 364 15.76 -0.51 -16.00
C SER A 364 15.98 -1.95 -15.51
N GLY A 365 14.93 -2.77 -15.48
CA GLY A 365 15.00 -4.17 -15.06
C GLY A 365 14.79 -4.40 -13.56
N TYR A 366 14.28 -3.41 -12.81
CA TYR A 366 13.99 -3.61 -11.38
C TYR A 366 12.83 -4.58 -11.16
N ALA A 367 12.96 -5.43 -10.14
CA ALA A 367 11.96 -6.44 -9.83
C ALA A 367 10.70 -5.84 -9.20
N TYR A 368 10.83 -4.74 -8.45
CA TYR A 368 9.74 -3.98 -7.83
C TYR A 368 10.26 -2.62 -7.37
N ASP A 369 9.34 -1.69 -7.13
CA ASP A 369 9.60 -0.38 -6.52
C ASP A 369 8.97 -0.33 -5.11
N CYS A 370 9.55 0.47 -4.23
CA CYS A 370 9.11 0.69 -2.86
C CYS A 370 9.28 2.16 -2.45
N THR A 371 9.11 3.07 -3.42
CA THR A 371 9.41 4.51 -3.31
C THR A 371 8.22 5.35 -2.87
N LEU A 372 6.99 4.93 -3.19
CA LEU A 372 5.79 5.73 -2.98
C LEU A 372 5.37 5.74 -1.50
N GLY A 373 5.84 6.79 -0.80
CA GLY A 373 5.49 7.16 0.57
C GLY A 373 5.62 8.67 0.79
N TYR A 374 5.58 9.13 2.04
CA TYR A 374 5.75 10.55 2.38
C TYR A 374 7.03 10.79 3.18
N ASN A 375 7.74 11.87 2.87
CA ASN A 375 8.83 12.36 3.73
C ASN A 375 8.28 13.20 4.90
N GLU A 376 7.07 13.75 4.74
CA GLU A 376 6.45 14.73 5.63
C GLU A 376 5.60 14.10 6.75
N THR A 377 5.02 12.94 6.48
CA THR A 377 4.02 12.29 7.35
C THR A 377 4.11 10.77 7.20
N ILE A 378 3.26 10.03 7.91
CA ILE A 378 3.05 8.59 7.73
C ILE A 378 1.65 8.33 7.14
N GLY A 379 1.47 7.20 6.47
CA GLY A 379 0.16 6.78 5.95
C GLY A 379 0.20 6.20 4.54
N TYR A 380 -0.89 6.39 3.79
CA TYR A 380 -1.17 5.73 2.51
C TYR A 380 -1.05 6.73 1.37
N ARG A 381 0.13 6.85 0.75
CA ARG A 381 0.31 7.81 -0.36
C ARG A 381 -0.68 7.55 -1.50
N ASN A 382 -0.90 6.30 -1.87
CA ASN A 382 -1.80 5.93 -2.95
C ASN A 382 -3.14 5.40 -2.44
N GLY A 383 -3.49 5.68 -1.18
CA GLY A 383 -4.76 5.30 -0.57
C GLY A 383 -4.98 3.79 -0.42
N THR A 384 -3.93 2.97 -0.48
CA THR A 384 -4.03 1.52 -0.36
C THR A 384 -2.94 0.96 0.56
N THR A 385 -3.29 -0.08 1.29
CA THR A 385 -2.41 -0.95 2.08
C THR A 385 -1.68 -1.98 1.20
N GLN A 386 -2.13 -2.18 -0.03
CA GLN A 386 -1.75 -3.32 -0.86
C GLN A 386 -0.68 -2.96 -1.89
N VAL A 387 0.11 -3.96 -2.30
CA VAL A 387 1.01 -3.86 -3.44
C VAL A 387 0.20 -3.64 -4.72
N PHE A 388 0.57 -2.62 -5.49
CA PHE A 388 -0.18 -2.21 -6.68
C PHE A 388 0.71 -2.05 -7.90
N ARG A 389 0.13 -2.09 -9.10
CA ARG A 389 0.85 -1.78 -10.33
C ARG A 389 0.62 -0.30 -10.66
N PRO A 390 1.66 0.56 -10.62
CA PRO A 390 1.52 1.96 -10.99
C PRO A 390 0.99 2.11 -12.42
N LEU A 391 0.21 3.17 -12.66
CA LEU A 391 -0.24 3.46 -14.02
C LEU A 391 0.98 3.80 -14.91
N GLY A 392 1.08 3.12 -16.05
CA GLY A 392 2.22 3.24 -16.97
C GLY A 392 3.23 2.10 -16.87
N ALA A 393 3.23 1.31 -15.79
CA ALA A 393 3.98 0.06 -15.72
C ALA A 393 3.19 -1.11 -16.30
N LYS A 394 3.89 -2.10 -16.89
CA LYS A 394 3.29 -3.33 -17.40
C LYS A 394 3.30 -4.44 -16.35
N ALA A 395 4.40 -4.59 -15.61
CA ALA A 395 4.71 -5.67 -14.68
C ALA A 395 5.41 -5.20 -13.38
N LEU A 396 6.01 -4.01 -13.36
CA LEU A 396 6.60 -3.43 -12.15
C LEU A 396 5.52 -3.21 -11.10
N MET A 397 5.77 -3.73 -9.90
CA MET A 397 4.89 -3.60 -8.75
C MET A 397 5.47 -2.58 -7.79
N GLU A 398 4.61 -1.74 -7.21
CA GLU A 398 4.92 -0.83 -6.12
C GLU A 398 4.48 -1.44 -4.79
N LEU A 399 5.41 -1.54 -3.86
CA LEU A 399 5.15 -1.81 -2.45
C LEU A 399 5.08 -0.47 -1.68
N PRO A 400 3.89 0.01 -1.28
CA PRO A 400 3.77 1.32 -0.65
C PRO A 400 4.54 1.42 0.68
N LEU A 401 5.15 2.59 0.91
CA LEU A 401 5.83 2.94 2.16
C LEU A 401 4.86 3.66 3.12
N HIS A 402 4.73 3.13 4.34
CA HIS A 402 3.71 3.59 5.29
C HIS A 402 4.27 4.35 6.48
N ILE A 403 5.30 3.80 7.14
CA ILE A 403 5.88 4.37 8.35
C ILE A 403 7.34 4.68 8.07
N GLN A 404 7.75 5.92 8.39
CA GLN A 404 9.14 6.36 8.30
C GLN A 404 9.52 7.11 9.58
N ASP A 405 10.57 6.67 10.25
CA ASP A 405 11.14 7.32 11.45
C ASP A 405 11.37 8.83 11.30
N GLY A 406 11.93 9.26 10.17
CA GLY A 406 12.17 10.67 9.88
C GLY A 406 10.88 11.48 9.84
N ALA A 407 9.81 10.91 9.27
CA ALA A 407 8.50 11.56 9.24
C ALA A 407 7.89 11.65 10.64
N LEU A 408 8.05 10.60 11.46
CA LEU A 408 7.56 10.57 12.85
C LEU A 408 8.23 11.63 13.74
N PHE A 409 9.57 11.70 13.70
CA PHE A 409 10.31 12.32 14.80
C PHE A 409 11.13 13.55 14.43
N TYR A 410 11.36 13.86 13.14
CA TYR A 410 12.11 15.08 12.83
C TYR A 410 11.33 16.34 13.23
N PRO A 411 12.00 17.35 13.80
CA PRO A 411 11.36 18.61 14.20
C PRO A 411 10.65 19.36 13.07
N GLN A 412 11.13 19.20 11.82
CA GLN A 412 10.57 19.83 10.63
C GLN A 412 9.40 19.04 10.01
N ARG A 413 9.10 17.85 10.54
CA ARG A 413 8.03 16.94 10.07
C ARG A 413 6.94 16.86 11.15
N LEU A 414 6.47 15.67 11.52
CA LEU A 414 5.44 15.53 12.55
C LEU A 414 5.94 15.86 13.96
N ASN A 415 7.24 15.70 14.22
CA ASN A 415 7.88 15.98 15.52
C ASN A 415 7.13 15.34 16.71
N LEU A 416 6.65 14.12 16.53
CA LEU A 416 5.85 13.42 17.54
C LEU A 416 6.69 13.05 18.76
N THR A 417 6.03 12.98 19.90
CA THR A 417 6.55 12.24 21.06
C THR A 417 6.39 10.74 20.84
N GLU A 418 7.12 9.91 21.59
CA GLU A 418 7.00 8.45 21.48
C GLU A 418 5.53 7.97 21.69
N PRO A 419 4.74 8.45 22.67
CA PRO A 419 3.33 8.05 22.82
C PRO A 419 2.42 8.49 21.65
N GLU A 420 2.67 9.66 21.06
CA GLU A 420 1.92 10.12 19.88
C GLU A 420 2.25 9.29 18.63
N ALA A 421 3.51 8.91 18.49
CA ALA A 421 3.97 8.04 17.42
C ALA A 421 3.41 6.61 17.59
N GLU A 422 3.36 6.07 18.82
CA GLU A 422 2.70 4.79 19.14
C GLU A 422 1.23 4.82 18.73
N LYS A 423 0.50 5.88 19.11
CA LYS A 423 -0.91 6.06 18.70
C LYS A 423 -1.08 6.14 17.18
N SER A 424 -0.18 6.84 16.50
CA SER A 424 -0.25 7.03 15.05
C SER A 424 0.05 5.74 14.29
N CYS A 425 1.08 4.99 14.70
CA CYS A 425 1.40 3.66 14.15
C CYS A 425 0.27 2.66 14.45
N GLY A 426 -0.32 2.71 15.66
CA GLY A 426 -1.44 1.85 16.05
C GLY A 426 -2.65 1.97 15.11
N LYS A 427 -2.98 3.19 14.66
CA LYS A 427 -4.05 3.40 13.67
C LYS A 427 -3.77 2.71 12.34
N LEU A 428 -2.53 2.77 11.85
CA LEU A 428 -2.14 2.11 10.60
C LEU A 428 -2.18 0.59 10.75
N MET A 429 -1.81 0.07 11.92
CA MET A 429 -1.93 -1.36 12.25
C MET A 429 -3.40 -1.79 12.32
N ASP A 430 -4.29 -0.97 12.87
CA ASP A 430 -5.73 -1.26 12.92
C ASP A 430 -6.34 -1.31 11.52
N HIS A 431 -5.93 -0.41 10.62
CA HIS A 431 -6.30 -0.47 9.20
C HIS A 431 -5.75 -1.72 8.53
N ALA A 432 -4.48 -2.07 8.73
CA ALA A 432 -3.89 -3.28 8.15
C ALA A 432 -4.62 -4.55 8.64
N ARG A 433 -4.98 -4.63 9.93
CA ARG A 433 -5.80 -5.74 10.44
C ARG A 433 -7.21 -5.79 9.83
N ARG A 434 -7.79 -4.62 9.52
CA ARG A 434 -9.15 -4.51 8.98
C ARG A 434 -9.20 -4.84 7.48
N PHE A 435 -8.24 -4.32 6.72
CA PHE A 435 -8.25 -4.38 5.27
C PHE A 435 -7.29 -5.44 4.69
N GLY A 436 -6.38 -5.98 5.50
CA GLY A 436 -5.23 -6.75 5.04
C GLY A 436 -4.15 -5.83 4.48
N GLY A 437 -3.41 -6.32 3.49
CA GLY A 437 -2.33 -5.57 2.84
C GLY A 437 -0.97 -5.79 3.48
N VAL A 438 -0.10 -4.81 3.29
CA VAL A 438 1.25 -4.74 3.86
C VAL A 438 1.37 -3.50 4.73
N LEU A 439 2.10 -3.61 5.83
CA LEU A 439 2.60 -2.46 6.58
C LEU A 439 4.13 -2.39 6.44
N THR A 440 4.58 -1.44 5.64
CA THR A 440 6.01 -1.21 5.34
C THR A 440 6.59 -0.17 6.28
N VAL A 441 7.65 -0.54 7.02
CA VAL A 441 8.33 0.29 8.00
C VAL A 441 9.74 0.61 7.50
N LEU A 442 10.06 1.89 7.38
CA LEU A 442 11.39 2.40 7.09
C LEU A 442 12.03 2.94 8.37
N TRP A 443 13.13 2.32 8.79
CA TRP A 443 14.00 2.81 9.85
C TRP A 443 15.41 3.04 9.32
N HIS A 444 15.88 4.29 9.36
CA HIS A 444 17.18 4.65 8.81
C HIS A 444 18.31 4.22 9.74
N ASP A 445 19.42 3.78 9.14
CA ASP A 445 20.74 3.55 9.73
C ASP A 445 21.01 4.19 11.12
N ARG A 446 20.98 5.52 11.23
CA ARG A 446 21.42 6.27 12.42
C ARG A 446 20.34 6.45 13.48
N SER A 447 19.13 5.97 13.25
CA SER A 447 17.99 6.26 14.12
C SER A 447 18.09 5.64 15.50
N HIS A 448 18.80 4.52 15.65
CA HIS A 448 19.10 3.93 16.94
C HIS A 448 20.18 4.70 17.74
N ALA A 449 21.06 5.42 17.04
CA ALA A 449 22.28 5.99 17.62
C ALA A 449 22.07 7.37 18.31
N PRO A 450 23.03 7.82 19.13
CA PRO A 450 23.24 9.24 19.41
C PRO A 450 23.34 10.02 18.08
N GLU A 451 22.59 11.08 17.80
CA GLU A 451 21.79 12.01 18.62
C GLU A 451 20.26 11.81 18.62
N ARG A 452 19.80 10.67 18.09
CA ARG A 452 18.37 10.42 17.80
C ARG A 452 17.70 9.62 18.91
N PHE A 453 18.28 8.48 19.29
CA PHE A 453 17.72 7.55 20.28
C PHE A 453 16.32 7.03 19.96
N TRP A 454 16.01 6.82 18.68
CA TRP A 454 14.73 6.25 18.24
C TRP A 454 14.73 4.71 18.23
N GLY A 455 15.85 4.08 18.61
CA GLY A 455 15.99 2.62 18.65
C GLY A 455 15.07 1.94 19.66
N ASP A 456 14.89 2.51 20.86
CA ASP A 456 13.99 1.94 21.88
C ASP A 456 12.53 1.91 21.40
N PHE A 457 12.11 2.96 20.67
CA PHE A 457 10.79 3.00 20.07
C PHE A 457 10.66 1.93 18.96
N TYR A 458 11.67 1.79 18.11
CA TYR A 458 11.68 0.79 17.04
C TYR A 458 11.52 -0.63 17.59
N ILE A 459 12.26 -0.99 18.64
CA ILE A 459 12.15 -2.30 19.29
C ILE A 459 10.72 -2.55 19.78
N ARG A 460 10.09 -1.56 20.43
CA ARG A 460 8.69 -1.68 20.88
C ARG A 460 7.71 -1.80 19.71
N LEU A 461 7.92 -1.05 18.64
CA LEU A 461 7.11 -1.14 17.43
C LEU A 461 7.20 -2.55 16.82
N VAL A 462 8.41 -3.09 16.63
CA VAL A 462 8.63 -4.45 16.12
C VAL A 462 7.99 -5.49 17.04
N GLN A 463 8.13 -5.38 18.35
CA GLN A 463 7.47 -6.27 19.31
C GLN A 463 5.93 -6.22 19.19
N THR A 464 5.38 -5.02 19.03
CA THR A 464 3.94 -4.82 18.84
C THR A 464 3.47 -5.48 17.54
N LEU A 465 4.22 -5.32 16.45
CA LEU A 465 3.94 -5.96 15.16
C LEU A 465 4.00 -7.49 15.25
N LYS A 466 5.02 -8.05 15.94
CA LYS A 466 5.12 -9.50 16.23
C LYS A 466 3.87 -10.01 16.95
N SER A 467 3.41 -9.28 17.97
CA SER A 467 2.21 -9.66 18.74
C SER A 467 0.88 -9.49 17.98
N SER A 468 0.91 -8.89 16.80
CA SER A 468 -0.27 -8.54 16.02
C SER A 468 -0.67 -9.57 14.96
N GLY A 469 0.03 -10.71 14.89
CA GLY A 469 -0.25 -11.77 13.92
C GLY A 469 0.16 -11.43 12.47
N GLY A 470 1.07 -10.46 12.29
CA GLY A 470 1.57 -10.09 10.98
C GLY A 470 2.53 -11.14 10.40
N TRP A 471 2.42 -11.42 9.11
CA TRP A 471 3.44 -12.20 8.38
C TRP A 471 4.63 -11.31 8.06
N PHE A 472 5.78 -11.53 8.70
CA PHE A 472 7.00 -10.80 8.37
C PHE A 472 7.62 -11.38 7.10
N ALA A 473 7.93 -10.50 6.16
CA ALA A 473 8.48 -10.86 4.86
C ALA A 473 9.52 -9.81 4.43
N THR A 474 10.51 -10.23 3.63
CA THR A 474 11.27 -9.26 2.85
C THR A 474 10.34 -8.59 1.84
N THR A 475 10.73 -7.43 1.32
CA THR A 475 9.95 -6.69 0.32
C THR A 475 9.70 -7.52 -0.94
N GLY A 476 10.70 -8.27 -1.42
CA GLY A 476 10.57 -9.19 -2.55
C GLY A 476 9.62 -10.35 -2.28
N GLN A 477 9.62 -10.92 -1.06
CA GLN A 477 8.66 -11.96 -0.67
C GLN A 477 7.22 -11.42 -0.62
N ALA A 478 7.01 -10.23 -0.03
CA ALA A 478 5.69 -9.60 0.02
C ALA A 478 5.16 -9.30 -1.39
N VAL A 479 5.98 -8.68 -2.25
CA VAL A 479 5.62 -8.42 -3.66
C VAL A 479 5.36 -9.72 -4.41
N GLY A 480 6.18 -10.75 -4.19
CA GLY A 480 5.98 -12.09 -4.76
C GLY A 480 4.63 -12.70 -4.37
N TRP A 481 4.23 -12.57 -3.11
CA TRP A 481 2.93 -13.05 -2.64
C TRP A 481 1.76 -12.28 -3.28
N PHE A 482 1.88 -10.95 -3.41
CA PHE A 482 0.86 -10.16 -4.12
C PHE A 482 0.80 -10.48 -5.62
N ARG A 483 1.93 -10.80 -6.27
CA ARG A 483 1.95 -11.32 -7.65
C ARG A 483 1.22 -12.65 -7.75
N LYS A 484 1.50 -13.59 -6.84
CA LYS A 484 0.80 -14.88 -6.74
C LYS A 484 -0.71 -14.66 -6.58
N ARG A 485 -1.13 -13.76 -5.69
CA ARG A 485 -2.54 -13.38 -5.50
C ARG A 485 -3.17 -12.83 -6.78
N ARG A 486 -2.48 -11.94 -7.50
CA ARG A 486 -2.96 -11.34 -8.76
C ARG A 486 -3.07 -12.34 -9.90
N HIS A 487 -2.25 -13.38 -9.91
CA HIS A 487 -2.31 -14.43 -10.93
C HIS A 487 -3.52 -15.36 -10.80
N VAL A 488 -4.27 -15.33 -9.69
CA VAL A 488 -5.56 -16.04 -9.61
C VAL A 488 -6.51 -15.49 -10.67
N ARG A 489 -7.05 -16.34 -11.53
CA ARG A 489 -8.00 -15.96 -12.57
C ARG A 489 -9.40 -16.44 -12.24
N PHE A 490 -10.39 -15.66 -12.68
CA PHE A 490 -11.79 -16.01 -12.54
C PHE A 490 -12.41 -16.13 -13.93
N GLU A 491 -13.11 -17.23 -14.18
CA GLU A 491 -13.80 -17.51 -15.44
C GLU A 491 -15.27 -17.80 -15.17
N ARG A 492 -16.14 -17.47 -16.12
CA ARG A 492 -17.56 -17.83 -16.06
C ARG A 492 -17.72 -19.28 -16.50
N THR A 493 -18.48 -20.06 -15.75
CA THR A 493 -18.86 -21.43 -16.14
C THR A 493 -20.05 -21.42 -17.11
N GLY A 494 -20.30 -22.52 -17.82
CA GLY A 494 -21.42 -22.63 -18.78
C GLY A 494 -22.82 -22.44 -18.18
N ASP A 495 -22.98 -22.68 -16.87
CA ASP A 495 -24.20 -22.34 -16.13
C ASP A 495 -24.23 -20.82 -15.84
N ALA A 496 -25.37 -20.18 -16.11
CA ALA A 496 -25.53 -18.72 -16.33
C ALA A 496 -24.86 -17.77 -15.31
N CYS A 497 -24.56 -18.20 -14.08
CA CYS A 497 -23.90 -17.38 -13.05
C CYS A 497 -22.75 -18.07 -12.27
N GLY A 498 -22.33 -19.29 -12.64
CA GLY A 498 -21.25 -19.96 -11.93
C GLY A 498 -19.87 -19.35 -12.22
N VAL A 499 -18.93 -19.52 -11.29
CA VAL A 499 -17.57 -18.98 -11.38
C VAL A 499 -16.55 -20.07 -11.11
N ARG A 500 -15.56 -20.16 -11.99
CA ARG A 500 -14.37 -21.00 -11.84
C ARG A 500 -13.19 -20.13 -11.41
N SER A 501 -12.54 -20.50 -10.32
CA SER A 501 -11.31 -19.86 -9.82
C SER A 501 -10.12 -20.75 -10.17
N ILE A 502 -9.12 -20.18 -10.84
CA ILE A 502 -7.92 -20.89 -11.32
C ILE A 502 -6.71 -20.33 -10.61
N PHE A 503 -6.02 -21.19 -9.85
CA PHE A 503 -4.81 -20.82 -9.10
C PHE A 503 -3.56 -21.01 -9.96
N PRO A 504 -2.56 -20.11 -9.84
CA PRO A 504 -1.29 -20.32 -10.51
C PRO A 504 -0.58 -21.56 -9.96
N ASP A 505 0.29 -22.14 -10.78
CA ASP A 505 1.23 -23.16 -10.34
C ASP A 505 2.19 -22.61 -9.27
N GLU A 506 2.89 -23.51 -8.59
CA GLU A 506 3.71 -23.17 -7.44
C GLU A 506 4.85 -22.24 -7.86
N ALA A 507 5.03 -21.14 -7.12
CA ALA A 507 6.12 -20.22 -7.37
C ALA A 507 7.45 -20.85 -6.95
N GLU A 508 8.55 -20.48 -7.63
CA GLU A 508 9.91 -20.92 -7.27
C GLU A 508 10.29 -20.58 -5.81
N MET A 509 9.65 -19.54 -5.25
CA MET A 509 9.85 -19.07 -3.89
C MET A 509 8.76 -19.63 -2.96
N ALA A 510 9.18 -20.22 -1.83
CA ALA A 510 8.29 -20.74 -0.79
C ALA A 510 7.51 -19.59 -0.11
N LEU A 511 6.39 -19.22 -0.71
CA LEU A 511 5.48 -18.18 -0.26
C LEU A 511 4.25 -18.81 0.40
N PRO A 512 3.61 -18.12 1.37
CA PRO A 512 2.34 -18.58 1.94
C PRO A 512 1.30 -18.96 0.89
N SER A 513 0.40 -19.88 1.25
CA SER A 513 -0.74 -20.25 0.42
C SER A 513 -1.71 -19.07 0.23
N LEU A 514 -2.67 -19.27 -0.66
CA LEU A 514 -3.80 -18.36 -0.84
C LEU A 514 -5.05 -19.02 -0.24
N CYS A 515 -6.08 -18.22 0.01
CA CYS A 515 -7.41 -18.73 0.34
C CYS A 515 -8.46 -17.99 -0.49
N LEU A 516 -9.59 -18.64 -0.71
CA LEU A 516 -10.80 -18.00 -1.18
C LEU A 516 -11.70 -17.71 0.02
N ARG A 517 -12.19 -16.48 0.09
CA ARG A 517 -13.16 -16.04 1.08
C ARG A 517 -14.52 -15.88 0.44
N VAL A 518 -15.50 -16.61 0.95
CA VAL A 518 -16.91 -16.47 0.55
C VAL A 518 -17.67 -15.74 1.65
N TYR A 519 -18.06 -14.50 1.38
CA TYR A 519 -18.92 -13.72 2.24
C TYR A 519 -20.39 -14.09 1.98
N ARG A 520 -21.11 -14.47 3.04
CA ARG A 520 -22.54 -14.76 2.95
C ARG A 520 -23.37 -13.54 3.38
N PRO A 521 -24.44 -13.20 2.63
CA PRO A 521 -25.33 -12.12 3.02
C PRO A 521 -26.03 -12.47 4.33
N SER A 522 -26.19 -11.50 5.21
CA SER A 522 -27.03 -11.64 6.39
C SER A 522 -28.51 -11.61 5.96
N LEU A 523 -29.35 -12.50 6.49
CA LEU A 523 -30.80 -12.53 6.20
C LEU A 523 -31.41 -11.12 6.34
N PRO A 524 -32.26 -10.68 5.39
CA PRO A 524 -32.79 -9.31 5.38
C PRO A 524 -33.69 -9.07 6.61
N GLY A 525 -33.11 -8.43 7.61
CA GLY A 525 -33.78 -8.10 8.86
C GLY A 525 -33.28 -6.76 9.39
N SER A 526 -34.13 -5.73 9.24
CA SER A 526 -34.02 -4.36 9.75
C SER A 526 -33.20 -3.36 8.91
N ASN A 527 -33.84 -2.21 8.70
CA ASN A 527 -33.40 -0.91 8.17
C ASN A 527 -32.10 -0.36 8.79
N LYS A 528 -31.01 -1.12 8.79
CA LYS A 528 -29.70 -0.65 9.26
C LYS A 528 -29.01 0.11 8.14
N ARG A 529 -28.52 1.33 8.46
CA ARG A 529 -27.77 2.20 7.54
C ARG A 529 -26.73 1.38 6.77
N LEU A 530 -26.77 1.46 5.44
CA LEU A 530 -25.90 0.81 4.43
C LEU A 530 -24.40 1.14 4.55
N THR A 531 -24.00 1.79 5.62
CA THR A 531 -22.69 2.39 5.79
C THR A 531 -21.91 1.76 6.96
N GLY A 532 -22.56 1.01 7.85
CA GLY A 532 -21.92 0.44 9.05
C GLY A 532 -20.82 -0.60 8.76
N ASP A 533 -19.89 -0.76 9.69
CA ASP A 533 -18.91 -1.85 9.73
C ASP A 533 -19.66 -3.16 10.03
N MET A 534 -20.27 -3.75 8.99
CA MET A 534 -20.99 -5.00 9.12
C MET A 534 -19.98 -6.12 9.37
N LYS A 535 -20.08 -6.78 10.53
CA LYS A 535 -19.40 -8.06 10.75
C LYS A 535 -20.03 -9.09 9.83
N HIS A 536 -19.43 -9.28 8.66
CA HIS A 536 -19.88 -10.27 7.71
C HIS A 536 -19.46 -11.66 8.17
N THR A 537 -20.37 -12.60 8.06
CA THR A 537 -20.03 -14.02 8.17
C THR A 537 -19.37 -14.46 6.86
N PHE A 538 -18.18 -15.02 6.95
CA PHE A 538 -17.47 -15.57 5.80
C PHE A 538 -16.93 -16.96 6.10
N ILE A 539 -16.64 -17.70 5.03
CA ILE A 539 -15.98 -19.00 5.07
C ILE A 539 -14.69 -18.86 4.25
N ASP A 540 -13.56 -19.26 4.84
CA ASP A 540 -12.29 -19.34 4.14
C ASP A 540 -12.08 -20.78 3.64
N ILE A 541 -11.76 -20.90 2.35
CA ILE A 541 -11.47 -22.14 1.66
C ILE A 541 -9.96 -22.10 1.35
N PRO A 542 -9.14 -22.97 1.96
CA PRO A 542 -7.73 -23.08 1.62
C PRO A 542 -7.54 -23.50 0.17
N CYS A 543 -6.60 -22.89 -0.54
CA CYS A 543 -6.31 -23.20 -1.93
C CYS A 543 -4.82 -23.50 -2.12
N HIS A 544 -4.54 -24.57 -2.86
CA HIS A 544 -3.20 -24.99 -3.24
C HIS A 544 -2.83 -24.48 -4.63
N ALA A 545 -1.55 -24.55 -4.95
CA ALA A 545 -1.07 -24.20 -6.28
C ALA A 545 -1.65 -25.15 -7.33
N GLY A 546 -2.07 -24.61 -8.47
CA GLY A 546 -2.74 -25.40 -9.51
C GLY A 546 -4.12 -25.94 -9.11
N ASP A 547 -4.77 -25.40 -8.08
CA ASP A 547 -6.17 -25.73 -7.79
C ASP A 547 -7.10 -25.08 -8.82
N VAL A 548 -8.17 -25.80 -9.18
CA VAL A 548 -9.36 -25.23 -9.82
C VAL A 548 -10.55 -25.46 -8.89
N VAL A 549 -11.23 -24.37 -8.54
CA VAL A 549 -12.40 -24.41 -7.65
C VAL A 549 -13.61 -23.81 -8.38
N GLU A 550 -14.67 -24.59 -8.50
CA GLU A 550 -15.92 -24.16 -9.14
C GLU A 550 -17.01 -23.85 -8.12
N PHE A 551 -17.73 -22.77 -8.38
CA PHE A 551 -18.81 -22.27 -7.56
C PHE A 551 -20.11 -22.16 -8.36
N ASP A 552 -21.22 -22.57 -7.75
CA ASP A 552 -22.56 -22.29 -8.28
C ASP A 552 -22.92 -20.79 -8.16
N SER A 553 -24.13 -20.42 -8.61
CA SER A 553 -24.64 -19.05 -8.52
C SER A 553 -24.83 -18.52 -7.08
N LEU A 554 -24.85 -19.41 -6.08
CA LEU A 554 -24.94 -19.08 -4.65
C LEU A 554 -23.57 -19.14 -3.95
N LEU A 555 -22.50 -19.34 -4.71
CA LEU A 555 -21.13 -19.55 -4.22
C LEU A 555 -20.99 -20.75 -3.27
N ASN A 556 -21.76 -21.81 -3.49
CA ASN A 556 -21.45 -23.11 -2.91
C ASN A 556 -20.38 -23.81 -3.78
N PRO A 557 -19.34 -24.41 -3.16
CA PRO A 557 -18.35 -25.16 -3.90
C PRO A 557 -19.00 -26.40 -4.53
N VAL A 558 -18.85 -26.55 -5.85
CA VAL A 558 -19.42 -27.67 -6.61
C VAL A 558 -18.35 -28.74 -6.85
N PHE A 559 -17.11 -28.33 -7.15
CA PHE A 559 -15.97 -29.22 -7.42
C PHE A 559 -14.64 -28.56 -7.00
N GLN A 560 -13.71 -29.36 -6.45
CA GLN A 560 -12.31 -29.01 -6.23
C GLN A 560 -11.45 -30.15 -6.79
N VAL A 561 -10.60 -29.86 -7.78
CA VAL A 561 -9.79 -30.88 -8.47
C VAL A 561 -8.38 -30.32 -8.74
N PRO A 562 -7.31 -31.12 -8.55
CA PRO A 562 -5.97 -30.78 -9.03
C PRO A 562 -5.94 -30.68 -10.56
N VAL A 563 -5.29 -29.66 -11.13
CA VAL A 563 -5.25 -29.34 -12.58
C VAL A 563 -4.83 -30.51 -13.49
N GLU A 564 -4.10 -31.52 -12.99
CA GLU A 564 -3.68 -32.68 -13.79
C GLU A 564 -4.84 -33.49 -14.42
N SER A 565 -6.09 -33.24 -14.06
CA SER A 565 -7.28 -33.87 -14.67
C SER A 565 -8.23 -32.92 -15.41
N ALA A 566 -7.93 -31.62 -15.49
CA ALA A 566 -8.83 -30.61 -16.07
C ALA A 566 -8.56 -30.25 -17.55
N ILE A 567 -7.56 -30.87 -18.21
CA ILE A 567 -7.20 -30.59 -19.62
C ILE A 567 -7.71 -31.68 -20.59
N GLN A 568 -8.47 -32.66 -20.12
CA GLN A 568 -9.17 -33.61 -20.99
C GLN A 568 -10.67 -33.63 -20.68
N ASN A 569 -11.40 -32.67 -21.25
CA ASN A 569 -12.74 -32.85 -21.85
C ASN A 569 -13.22 -31.57 -22.53
#